data_AF-A0A3E1DD65-F1
#
_entry.id   AF-A0A3E1DD65-F1
#
_cell.length_a   1.000
_cell.length_b   1.000
_cell.length_c   1.000
_cell.angle_alpha   90.00
_cell.angle_beta   90.00
_cell.angle_gamma   90.00
#
_symmetry.space_group_name_H-M   'P 1'
#
loop_
_entity.id
_entity.type
_entity.pdbx_description
1 polymer ?
#
loop_
_entity_poly.entity_id
_entity_poly.type
_entity_poly.pdbx_seq_one_letter_code
_entity_poly.pdbx_strand_id
1 'polypeptide(L)'
;MQHDSSRRTFIASILAALAPFPGTTKAATLCLSDPTVLSIATPLTIDTHAHFFNGRDLQIKSFLSKTTVGPDSEMYPLVNQMGAILQNLAWHLAPSAQDETRAIERYAELLKNCDGAEQMRKMAMPSFREGYAVGRRELRAAADVVYKSPLGASVLGPKVGKVGLGAAIADLPATYDEFEERRSDGATVLGSQPTFLGYLQFVLHNFNHRHVNAIDYLTTYSRQSERKIDLVVPSMVDYDWWLAHGKPTPTSLADQVEVMSKVSILLGGRVHGFAPFCPFREAMTSGSGSMGESLLLVKHAIETRGFIGVKLYPPMGFAPWGNTGKTVWQGKATLPSAAANPDFGGRLDAAMQSLFQYCIANDVPIMAHTNHSNGPYEEFKDLAGSKYWTSALQKFKGLRVSFGHFGDTDLEDHHAERPREFLKLITSAGGSNGVNTYADSSYFAGVLGNQKKIADILQQLYAASENQVLFERLMYGTDWTMILPQRHVERYLSDFIDVMHRIEADQPGIVTRKTTLSNAFFGQNAAQYLGLTAGKPNRQRLEHFYTANKVPEPDWMRKLG
;
A
#
# COMPACT_ATOMS: atom_id res chain seq x y z
N MET A 1 -56.26 46.07 -39.03
CA MET A 1 -55.08 46.38 -38.20
C MET A 1 -55.46 46.06 -36.77
N GLN A 2 -55.08 44.86 -36.34
CA GLN A 2 -55.60 44.23 -35.12
C GLN A 2 -54.98 44.83 -33.86
N HIS A 3 -55.84 44.94 -32.87
CA HIS A 3 -55.73 45.74 -31.67
C HIS A 3 -54.59 45.35 -30.73
N ASP A 4 -53.88 46.39 -30.31
CA ASP A 4 -52.96 46.46 -29.19
C ASP A 4 -53.73 46.36 -27.86
N SER A 5 -53.51 45.26 -27.12
CA SER A 5 -54.01 45.04 -25.76
C SER A 5 -53.32 43.82 -25.15
N SER A 6 -52.06 43.94 -24.72
CA SER A 6 -51.51 43.03 -23.70
C SER A 6 -50.27 43.56 -22.97
N ARG A 7 -50.30 44.80 -22.48
CA ARG A 7 -49.43 45.25 -21.36
C ARG A 7 -49.80 44.63 -19.99
N ARG A 8 -50.47 43.47 -19.99
CA ARG A 8 -50.74 42.61 -18.83
C ARG A 8 -50.18 41.19 -18.95
N THR A 9 -49.36 40.90 -19.95
CA THR A 9 -48.77 39.55 -20.13
C THR A 9 -47.24 39.58 -20.21
N PHE A 10 -46.60 40.43 -19.39
CA PHE A 10 -45.13 40.44 -19.26
C PHE A 10 -44.62 40.60 -17.81
N ILE A 11 -45.50 40.55 -16.80
CA ILE A 11 -45.12 40.53 -15.36
C ILE A 11 -45.59 39.23 -14.67
N ALA A 12 -46.07 38.24 -15.42
CA ALA A 12 -46.44 36.92 -14.88
C ALA A 12 -45.39 35.82 -15.15
N SER A 13 -44.18 36.18 -15.56
CA SER A 13 -43.09 35.22 -15.85
C SER A 13 -41.81 35.47 -15.04
N ILE A 14 -41.84 36.37 -14.04
CA ILE A 14 -40.68 36.68 -13.17
C ILE A 14 -40.99 36.39 -11.68
N LEU A 15 -41.93 35.48 -11.39
CA LEU A 15 -42.15 34.97 -10.03
C LEU A 15 -42.35 33.44 -9.95
N ALA A 16 -41.83 32.72 -10.95
CA ALA A 16 -41.71 31.25 -10.93
C ALA A 16 -40.23 30.78 -10.95
N ALA A 17 -39.31 31.64 -10.50
CA ALA A 17 -37.88 31.34 -10.36
C ALA A 17 -37.37 31.54 -8.91
N LEU A 18 -38.28 31.49 -7.93
CA LEU A 18 -37.96 31.46 -6.50
C LEU A 18 -38.77 30.37 -5.79
N ALA A 19 -38.85 29.19 -6.40
CA ALA A 19 -39.10 27.99 -5.63
C ALA A 19 -37.79 27.61 -4.91
N PRO A 20 -37.81 27.34 -3.59
CA PRO A 20 -36.66 26.72 -2.95
C PRO A 20 -36.40 25.40 -3.67
N PHE A 21 -35.19 25.21 -4.17
CA PHE A 21 -34.78 23.92 -4.71
C PHE A 21 -35.15 22.85 -3.67
N PRO A 22 -36.01 21.87 -4.04
CA PRO A 22 -36.27 20.77 -3.14
C PRO A 22 -34.98 19.97 -3.03
N GLY A 23 -34.46 19.90 -1.81
CA GLY A 23 -33.56 18.84 -1.36
C GLY A 23 -32.17 18.88 -2.00
N THR A 24 -31.20 19.22 -1.16
CA THR A 24 -29.87 18.62 -1.18
C THR A 24 -29.93 17.18 -1.69
N THR A 25 -29.48 16.93 -2.91
CA THR A 25 -29.19 15.57 -3.35
C THR A 25 -28.05 15.08 -2.47
N LYS A 26 -28.38 14.15 -1.56
CA LYS A 26 -27.40 13.43 -0.75
C LYS A 26 -26.36 12.88 -1.73
N ALA A 27 -25.08 13.21 -1.51
CA ALA A 27 -24.02 12.44 -2.12
C ALA A 27 -24.14 11.02 -1.54
N ALA A 28 -24.65 10.08 -2.32
CA ALA A 28 -24.76 8.69 -1.91
C ALA A 28 -23.39 8.04 -2.09
N THR A 29 -22.69 7.89 -0.99
CA THR A 29 -21.50 7.07 -0.82
C THR A 29 -21.87 5.60 -0.93
N LEU A 30 -20.94 4.84 -1.52
CA LEU A 30 -20.88 3.40 -1.82
C LEU A 30 -21.99 2.49 -1.24
N CYS A 31 -22.42 1.49 -2.02
CA CYS A 31 -23.31 0.39 -1.61
C CYS A 31 -22.73 -0.42 -0.42
N LEU A 32 -22.98 0.09 0.79
CA LEU A 32 -22.55 -0.39 2.10
C LEU A 32 -23.36 -1.59 2.62
N SER A 33 -24.29 -2.13 1.82
CA SER A 33 -25.29 -3.10 2.27
C SER A 33 -24.97 -4.56 1.93
N ASP A 34 -23.85 -4.87 1.27
CA ASP A 34 -23.56 -6.24 0.87
C ASP A 34 -22.84 -7.03 1.98
N PRO A 35 -23.55 -7.97 2.63
CA PRO A 35 -23.00 -8.73 3.75
C PRO A 35 -21.82 -9.62 3.34
N THR A 36 -21.61 -9.87 2.04
CA THR A 36 -20.51 -10.71 1.56
C THR A 36 -19.17 -10.00 1.64
N VAL A 37 -19.13 -8.67 1.50
CA VAL A 37 -17.87 -7.88 1.46
C VAL A 37 -17.74 -6.95 2.68
N LEU A 38 -18.83 -6.66 3.37
CA LEU A 38 -18.87 -5.80 4.55
C LEU A 38 -19.92 -6.32 5.52
N SER A 39 -19.59 -6.40 6.82
CA SER A 39 -20.59 -6.79 7.81
C SER A 39 -20.20 -6.30 9.19
N ILE A 40 -21.09 -5.51 9.81
CA ILE A 40 -20.95 -5.05 11.19
C ILE A 40 -20.94 -6.22 12.20
N ALA A 41 -21.52 -7.37 11.83
CA ALA A 41 -21.56 -8.55 12.68
C ALA A 41 -20.24 -9.35 12.70
N THR A 42 -19.33 -9.09 11.75
CA THR A 42 -18.02 -9.76 11.72
C THR A 42 -17.01 -9.01 12.59
N PRO A 43 -16.01 -9.70 13.19
CA PRO A 43 -14.97 -9.03 13.95
C PRO A 43 -14.19 -7.99 13.13
N LEU A 44 -13.68 -6.95 13.79
CA LEU A 44 -12.87 -5.91 13.16
C LEU A 44 -11.64 -6.53 12.47
N THR A 45 -11.43 -6.18 11.20
CA THR A 45 -10.23 -6.57 10.45
C THR A 45 -9.66 -5.38 9.69
N ILE A 46 -8.40 -5.06 9.97
CA ILE A 46 -7.64 -3.95 9.41
C ILE A 46 -6.36 -4.52 8.79
N ASP A 47 -6.16 -4.29 7.51
CA ASP A 47 -4.86 -4.50 6.87
C ASP A 47 -4.02 -3.23 7.01
N THR A 48 -2.97 -3.31 7.82
CA THR A 48 -2.10 -2.17 8.14
C THR A 48 -1.03 -1.91 7.09
N HIS A 49 -0.85 -2.79 6.10
CA HIS A 49 0.20 -2.67 5.11
C HIS A 49 -0.22 -3.31 3.80
N ALA A 50 -0.59 -2.47 2.82
CA ALA A 50 -0.81 -2.84 1.44
C ALA A 50 -0.16 -1.80 0.52
N HIS A 51 -0.20 -2.00 -0.80
CA HIS A 51 0.16 -0.98 -1.78
C HIS A 51 -0.90 -0.89 -2.87
N PHE A 52 -1.32 0.33 -3.23
CA PHE A 52 -2.17 0.61 -4.40
C PHE A 52 -1.50 1.68 -5.26
N PHE A 53 -0.81 1.25 -6.31
CA PHE A 53 -0.17 2.11 -7.29
C PHE A 53 -0.45 1.61 -8.71
N ASN A 54 -0.20 2.45 -9.70
CA ASN A 54 -0.19 2.05 -11.10
C ASN A 54 1.16 2.37 -11.76
N GLY A 55 1.27 2.05 -13.04
CA GLY A 55 2.51 2.15 -13.79
C GLY A 55 3.07 3.57 -13.94
N ARG A 56 2.28 4.62 -13.71
CA ARG A 56 2.72 6.03 -13.75
C ARG A 56 3.25 6.56 -12.42
N ASP A 57 3.17 5.76 -11.37
CA ASP A 57 3.58 6.13 -10.01
C ASP A 57 5.01 5.68 -9.70
N LEU A 58 5.62 4.87 -10.57
CA LEU A 58 6.92 4.24 -10.34
C LEU A 58 7.93 4.54 -11.45
N GLN A 59 9.19 4.66 -11.02
CA GLN A 59 10.37 4.62 -11.88
C GLN A 59 10.67 3.16 -12.26
N ILE A 60 9.77 2.49 -12.98
CA ILE A 60 9.74 1.03 -13.19
C ILE A 60 11.10 0.46 -13.58
N LYS A 61 11.81 1.10 -14.53
CA LYS A 61 13.13 0.63 -14.96
C LYS A 61 14.12 0.64 -13.79
N SER A 62 14.24 1.79 -13.12
CA SER A 62 15.19 1.95 -12.01
C SER A 62 14.81 1.11 -10.81
N PHE A 63 13.52 0.93 -10.53
CA PHE A 63 13.06 0.03 -9.48
C PHE A 63 13.51 -1.40 -9.81
N LEU A 64 13.06 -1.98 -10.92
CA LEU A 64 13.38 -3.38 -11.23
C LEU A 64 14.89 -3.62 -11.35
N SER A 65 15.62 -2.75 -12.04
CA SER A 65 17.07 -2.93 -12.29
C SER A 65 17.97 -2.53 -11.12
N LYS A 66 17.51 -1.75 -10.13
CA LYS A 66 18.35 -1.38 -8.99
C LYS A 66 17.95 -2.08 -7.70
N THR A 67 16.67 -2.39 -7.51
CA THR A 67 16.17 -2.92 -6.24
C THR A 67 15.81 -4.40 -6.31
N THR A 68 15.23 -4.86 -7.42
CA THR A 68 14.71 -6.24 -7.54
C THR A 68 15.73 -7.20 -8.13
N VAL A 69 16.50 -6.78 -9.14
CA VAL A 69 17.54 -7.58 -9.78
C VAL A 69 18.83 -6.78 -9.85
N GLY A 70 19.85 -7.20 -9.09
CA GLY A 70 21.14 -6.50 -9.03
C GLY A 70 21.98 -6.65 -10.30
N PRO A 71 22.98 -5.77 -10.55
CA PRO A 71 23.86 -5.80 -11.72
C PRO A 71 24.58 -7.12 -11.95
N ASP A 72 24.85 -7.86 -10.87
CA ASP A 72 25.58 -9.12 -10.89
C ASP A 72 24.68 -10.33 -11.23
N SER A 73 23.37 -10.12 -11.39
CA SER A 73 22.44 -11.17 -11.80
C SER A 73 22.47 -11.41 -13.31
N GLU A 74 22.43 -12.68 -13.73
CA GLU A 74 22.28 -13.06 -15.13
C GLU A 74 20.99 -12.50 -15.77
N MET A 75 19.98 -12.19 -14.96
CA MET A 75 18.71 -11.59 -15.40
C MET A 75 18.81 -10.06 -15.59
N TYR A 76 19.88 -9.41 -15.14
CA TYR A 76 20.01 -7.96 -15.16
C TYR A 76 19.89 -7.35 -16.56
N PRO A 77 20.56 -7.87 -17.62
CA PRO A 77 20.43 -7.30 -18.96
C PRO A 77 18.99 -7.30 -19.47
N LEU A 78 18.24 -8.38 -19.19
CA LEU A 78 16.81 -8.47 -19.51
C LEU A 78 16.00 -7.44 -18.73
N VAL A 79 16.12 -7.44 -17.41
CA VAL A 79 15.33 -6.57 -16.54
C VAL A 79 15.60 -5.11 -16.85
N ASN A 80 16.84 -4.75 -17.18
CA ASN A 80 17.19 -3.40 -17.59
C ASN A 80 16.58 -3.02 -18.95
N GLN A 81 16.58 -3.92 -19.94
CA GLN A 81 15.98 -3.66 -21.27
C GLN A 81 14.45 -3.66 -21.22
N MET A 82 13.84 -4.71 -20.66
CA MET A 82 12.40 -4.81 -20.45
C MET A 82 11.90 -3.68 -19.55
N GLY A 83 12.64 -3.34 -18.49
CA GLY A 83 12.27 -2.26 -17.57
C GLY A 83 12.15 -0.92 -18.29
N ALA A 84 13.02 -0.61 -19.26
CA ALA A 84 12.92 0.61 -20.06
C ALA A 84 11.65 0.65 -20.93
N ILE A 85 11.34 -0.48 -21.57
CA ILE A 85 10.15 -0.62 -22.43
C ILE A 85 8.88 -0.57 -21.57
N LEU A 86 8.83 -1.36 -20.50
CA LEU A 86 7.72 -1.39 -19.54
C LEU A 86 7.49 -0.02 -18.92
N GLN A 87 8.56 0.70 -18.53
CA GLN A 87 8.42 2.06 -18.02
C GLN A 87 7.79 2.99 -19.06
N ASN A 88 8.28 2.97 -20.31
CA ASN A 88 7.72 3.81 -21.36
C ASN A 88 6.23 3.50 -21.59
N LEU A 89 5.88 2.22 -21.72
CA LEU A 89 4.49 1.80 -21.93
C LEU A 89 3.59 2.17 -20.76
N ALA A 90 4.01 1.84 -19.54
CA ALA A 90 3.29 2.18 -18.32
C ALA A 90 3.07 3.70 -18.19
N TRP A 91 4.10 4.51 -18.45
CA TRP A 91 4.01 5.97 -18.34
C TRP A 91 3.03 6.61 -19.33
N HIS A 92 2.81 5.99 -20.50
CA HIS A 92 1.90 6.50 -21.52
C HIS A 92 0.49 5.92 -21.44
N LEU A 93 0.35 4.68 -20.94
CA LEU A 93 -0.87 3.90 -21.12
C LEU A 93 -1.55 3.48 -19.82
N ALA A 94 -0.83 3.49 -18.69
CA ALA A 94 -1.52 3.37 -17.40
C ALA A 94 -2.34 4.66 -17.14
N PRO A 95 -3.41 4.59 -16.34
CA PRO A 95 -4.28 5.73 -16.09
C PRO A 95 -3.51 6.93 -15.50
N SER A 96 -3.73 8.13 -16.04
CA SER A 96 -3.27 9.37 -15.38
C SER A 96 -4.10 9.67 -14.14
N ALA A 97 -3.59 10.49 -13.22
CA ALA A 97 -4.39 10.99 -12.11
C ALA A 97 -5.67 11.73 -12.57
N GLN A 98 -5.64 12.39 -13.73
CA GLN A 98 -6.82 13.04 -14.30
C GLN A 98 -7.83 12.01 -14.83
N ASP A 99 -7.37 10.94 -15.48
CA ASP A 99 -8.22 9.85 -15.95
C ASP A 99 -8.85 9.12 -14.77
N GLU A 100 -8.07 8.83 -13.73
CA GLU A 100 -8.56 8.24 -12.48
C GLU A 100 -9.59 9.14 -11.80
N THR A 101 -9.35 10.45 -11.74
CA THR A 101 -10.31 11.40 -11.18
C THR A 101 -11.63 11.39 -11.93
N ARG A 102 -11.59 11.46 -13.27
CA ARG A 102 -12.80 11.38 -14.11
C ARG A 102 -13.51 10.04 -13.96
N ALA A 103 -12.76 8.94 -13.87
CA ALA A 103 -13.32 7.62 -13.67
C ALA A 103 -14.04 7.55 -12.31
N ILE A 104 -13.38 7.97 -11.22
CA ILE A 104 -13.95 8.00 -9.87
C ILE A 104 -15.25 8.81 -9.84
N GLU A 105 -15.31 9.96 -10.51
CA GLU A 105 -16.53 10.79 -10.58
C GLU A 105 -17.67 10.08 -11.29
N ARG A 106 -17.40 9.41 -12.43
CA ARG A 106 -18.39 8.56 -13.11
C ARG A 106 -18.85 7.42 -12.23
N TYR A 107 -17.92 6.75 -11.55
CA TYR A 107 -18.21 5.66 -10.63
C TYR A 107 -19.09 6.12 -9.47
N ALA A 108 -18.76 7.26 -8.85
CA ALA A 108 -19.54 7.83 -7.75
C ALA A 108 -21.00 8.08 -8.15
N GLU A 109 -21.25 8.53 -9.38
CA GLU A 109 -22.62 8.70 -9.89
C GLU A 109 -23.36 7.38 -10.04
N LEU A 110 -22.69 6.35 -10.59
CA LEU A 110 -23.27 5.01 -10.74
C LEU A 110 -23.60 4.37 -9.39
N LEU A 111 -22.78 4.64 -8.38
CA LEU A 111 -22.92 4.07 -7.04
C LEU A 111 -24.10 4.65 -6.24
N LYS A 112 -24.67 5.79 -6.65
CA LYS A 112 -25.83 6.37 -5.97
C LYS A 112 -27.06 5.47 -5.96
N ASN A 113 -27.18 4.62 -6.99
CA ASN A 113 -28.30 3.71 -7.21
C ASN A 113 -27.87 2.25 -7.03
N CYS A 114 -26.83 2.01 -6.26
CA CYS A 114 -26.29 0.68 -6.05
C CYS A 114 -26.91 0.02 -4.82
N ASP A 115 -27.37 -1.22 -4.98
CA ASP A 115 -28.07 -1.99 -3.96
C ASP A 115 -27.17 -3.06 -3.28
N GLY A 116 -25.93 -3.28 -3.77
CA GLY A 116 -24.97 -4.24 -3.20
C GLY A 116 -23.55 -4.27 -3.84
N ALA A 117 -22.59 -4.99 -3.25
CA ALA A 117 -21.19 -5.03 -3.67
C ALA A 117 -20.96 -5.96 -4.86
N GLU A 118 -21.83 -6.95 -5.10
CA GLU A 118 -21.86 -7.65 -6.39
C GLU A 118 -22.10 -6.65 -7.54
N GLN A 119 -23.00 -5.69 -7.34
CA GLN A 119 -23.26 -4.63 -8.32
C GLN A 119 -22.06 -3.67 -8.42
N MET A 120 -21.37 -3.37 -7.31
CA MET A 120 -20.12 -2.60 -7.31
C MET A 120 -19.01 -3.28 -8.13
N ARG A 121 -18.77 -4.59 -7.94
CA ARG A 121 -17.79 -5.34 -8.74
C ARG A 121 -18.21 -5.38 -10.21
N LYS A 122 -19.50 -5.59 -10.50
CA LYS A 122 -20.04 -5.52 -11.87
C LYS A 122 -19.82 -4.15 -12.50
N MET A 123 -19.98 -3.06 -11.75
CA MET A 123 -19.68 -1.70 -12.21
C MET A 123 -18.18 -1.50 -12.44
N ALA A 124 -17.31 -2.09 -11.61
CA ALA A 124 -15.85 -2.02 -11.76
C ALA A 124 -15.33 -2.88 -12.93
N MET A 125 -16.05 -3.94 -13.31
CA MET A 125 -15.65 -4.93 -14.30
C MET A 125 -15.27 -4.37 -15.68
N PRO A 126 -15.96 -3.38 -16.26
CA PRO A 126 -15.53 -2.72 -17.48
C PRO A 126 -14.11 -2.14 -17.38
N SER A 127 -13.76 -1.52 -16.26
CA SER A 127 -12.41 -0.96 -16.04
C SER A 127 -11.36 -2.06 -15.88
N PHE A 128 -11.69 -3.18 -15.21
CA PHE A 128 -10.80 -4.35 -15.18
C PHE A 128 -10.53 -4.92 -16.58
N ARG A 129 -11.60 -5.09 -17.38
CA ARG A 129 -11.51 -5.60 -18.75
C ARG A 129 -10.70 -4.67 -19.65
N GLU A 130 -10.88 -3.36 -19.51
CA GLU A 130 -10.11 -2.35 -20.24
C GLU A 130 -8.62 -2.38 -19.85
N GLY A 131 -8.31 -2.32 -18.55
CA GLY A 131 -6.94 -2.37 -18.05
C GLY A 131 -6.22 -3.65 -18.46
N TYR A 132 -6.89 -4.80 -18.37
CA TYR A 132 -6.37 -6.09 -18.86
C TYR A 132 -6.12 -6.08 -20.37
N ALA A 133 -7.08 -5.60 -21.18
CA ALA A 133 -6.96 -5.57 -22.62
C ALA A 133 -5.79 -4.69 -23.08
N VAL A 134 -5.62 -3.52 -22.45
CA VAL A 134 -4.46 -2.64 -22.67
C VAL A 134 -3.19 -3.36 -22.24
N GLY A 135 -3.07 -3.76 -20.97
CA GLY A 135 -1.87 -4.40 -20.43
C GLY A 135 -1.42 -5.62 -21.24
N ARG A 136 -2.36 -6.49 -21.65
CA ARG A 136 -2.06 -7.65 -22.51
C ARG A 136 -1.52 -7.26 -23.88
N ARG A 137 -2.16 -6.30 -24.56
CA ARG A 137 -1.72 -5.84 -25.89
C ARG A 137 -0.31 -5.27 -25.81
N GLU A 138 -0.04 -4.44 -24.82
CA GLU A 138 1.23 -3.75 -24.66
C GLU A 138 2.35 -4.69 -24.21
N LEU A 139 2.05 -5.63 -23.32
CA LEU A 139 3.04 -6.63 -22.91
C LEU A 139 3.46 -7.52 -24.08
N ARG A 140 2.52 -7.87 -24.98
CA ARG A 140 2.83 -8.59 -26.23
C ARG A 140 3.68 -7.75 -27.18
N ALA A 141 3.32 -6.48 -27.37
CA ALA A 141 4.10 -5.56 -28.20
C ALA A 141 5.53 -5.37 -27.66
N ALA A 142 5.67 -5.21 -26.33
CA ALA A 142 6.96 -5.13 -25.65
C ALA A 142 7.80 -6.39 -25.87
N ALA A 143 7.19 -7.57 -25.68
CA ALA A 143 7.86 -8.84 -25.92
C ALA A 143 8.34 -8.95 -27.37
N ASP A 144 7.50 -8.59 -28.35
CA ASP A 144 7.87 -8.62 -29.77
C ASP A 144 9.05 -7.71 -30.12
N VAL A 145 9.17 -6.55 -29.46
CA VAL A 145 10.35 -5.67 -29.62
C VAL A 145 11.60 -6.32 -29.03
N VAL A 146 11.52 -6.85 -27.82
CA VAL A 146 12.65 -7.49 -27.12
C VAL A 146 13.15 -8.72 -27.90
N TYR A 147 12.23 -9.50 -28.49
CA TYR A 147 12.52 -10.65 -29.34
C TYR A 147 13.38 -10.33 -30.57
N LYS A 148 13.43 -9.08 -31.04
CA LYS A 148 14.26 -8.69 -32.20
C LYS A 148 15.76 -8.73 -31.89
N SER A 149 16.15 -8.77 -30.62
CA SER A 149 17.55 -8.89 -30.22
C SER A 149 17.89 -10.34 -29.86
N PRO A 150 19.09 -10.86 -30.22
CA PRO A 150 19.50 -12.21 -29.84
C PRO A 150 19.48 -12.45 -28.32
N LEU A 151 19.90 -11.44 -27.54
CA LEU A 151 19.86 -11.47 -26.09
C LEU A 151 18.41 -11.54 -25.57
N GLY A 152 17.52 -10.71 -26.09
CA GLY A 152 16.11 -10.71 -25.71
C GLY A 152 15.38 -12.00 -26.10
N ALA A 153 15.67 -12.56 -27.28
CA ALA A 153 15.12 -13.85 -27.69
C ALA A 153 15.60 -15.01 -26.81
N SER A 154 16.89 -15.01 -26.44
CA SER A 154 17.46 -16.01 -25.53
C SER A 154 16.79 -15.98 -24.16
N VAL A 155 16.45 -14.80 -23.66
CA VAL A 155 15.93 -14.65 -22.30
C VAL A 155 14.40 -14.77 -22.22
N LEU A 156 13.66 -14.27 -23.22
CA LEU A 156 12.21 -14.50 -23.29
C LEU A 156 11.88 -15.99 -23.52
N GLY A 157 12.82 -16.75 -24.09
CA GLY A 157 12.60 -18.14 -24.46
C GLY A 157 11.71 -18.27 -25.71
N PRO A 158 11.17 -19.46 -26.02
CA PRO A 158 10.33 -19.65 -27.19
C PRO A 158 8.95 -18.96 -27.04
N LYS A 159 8.34 -18.53 -28.16
CA LYS A 159 6.95 -18.03 -28.21
C LYS A 159 5.90 -19.13 -28.08
N VAL A 160 6.27 -20.39 -28.33
CA VAL A 160 5.36 -21.55 -28.37
C VAL A 160 5.97 -22.67 -27.52
N GLY A 161 5.19 -23.23 -26.61
CA GLY A 161 5.62 -24.28 -25.67
C GLY A 161 5.14 -23.99 -24.24
N LYS A 162 5.28 -24.96 -23.33
CA LYS A 162 4.84 -24.80 -21.93
C LYS A 162 5.85 -24.08 -21.02
N VAL A 163 7.02 -23.68 -21.52
CA VAL A 163 8.13 -23.17 -20.67
C VAL A 163 8.72 -21.89 -21.26
N GLY A 164 8.66 -20.78 -20.53
CA GLY A 164 9.30 -19.50 -20.87
C GLY A 164 8.39 -18.27 -20.77
N LEU A 165 9.00 -17.10 -20.52
CA LEU A 165 8.30 -15.81 -20.33
C LEU A 165 7.56 -15.37 -21.60
N GLY A 166 8.16 -15.56 -22.76
CA GLY A 166 7.55 -15.23 -24.02
C GLY A 166 6.39 -16.15 -24.41
N ALA A 167 6.45 -17.44 -24.09
CA ALA A 167 5.34 -18.37 -24.31
C ALA A 167 4.12 -17.99 -23.46
N ALA A 168 4.35 -17.64 -22.19
CA ALA A 168 3.24 -17.31 -21.31
C ALA A 168 2.70 -15.87 -21.51
N ILE A 169 3.49 -14.93 -22.05
CA ILE A 169 2.94 -13.67 -22.62
C ILE A 169 2.07 -13.97 -23.86
N ALA A 170 2.50 -14.89 -24.72
CA ALA A 170 1.75 -15.28 -25.91
C ALA A 170 0.46 -16.05 -25.59
N ASP A 171 0.44 -16.82 -24.51
CA ASP A 171 -0.72 -17.60 -24.03
C ASP A 171 -1.68 -16.80 -23.14
N LEU A 172 -1.39 -15.52 -22.85
CA LEU A 172 -2.30 -14.66 -22.08
C LEU A 172 -3.73 -14.72 -22.65
N PRO A 173 -4.74 -15.09 -21.83
CA PRO A 173 -6.13 -15.23 -22.24
C PRO A 173 -6.68 -14.01 -22.97
N ALA A 174 -7.66 -14.20 -23.85
CA ALA A 174 -8.17 -13.11 -24.67
C ALA A 174 -8.95 -12.09 -23.82
N THR A 175 -9.61 -12.57 -22.77
CA THR A 175 -10.45 -11.77 -21.88
C THR A 175 -9.96 -11.82 -20.43
N TYR A 176 -10.36 -10.81 -19.65
CA TYR A 176 -10.08 -10.78 -18.22
C TYR A 176 -10.78 -11.91 -17.47
N ASP A 177 -12.01 -12.27 -17.87
CA ASP A 177 -12.78 -13.32 -17.21
C ASP A 177 -12.09 -14.69 -17.35
N GLU A 178 -11.58 -15.02 -18.55
CA GLU A 178 -10.75 -16.21 -18.78
C GLU A 178 -9.44 -16.18 -17.97
N PHE A 179 -8.84 -15.00 -17.81
CA PHE A 179 -7.64 -14.83 -17.00
C PHE A 179 -7.91 -15.12 -15.52
N GLU A 180 -9.02 -14.61 -14.99
CA GLU A 180 -9.46 -14.86 -13.61
C GLU A 180 -9.82 -16.34 -13.37
N GLU A 181 -10.46 -17.01 -14.33
CA GLU A 181 -10.75 -18.44 -14.22
C GLU A 181 -9.45 -19.26 -14.19
N ARG A 182 -8.51 -18.99 -15.11
CA ARG A 182 -7.20 -19.68 -15.14
C ARG A 182 -6.34 -19.38 -13.91
N ARG A 183 -6.52 -18.22 -13.28
CA ARG A 183 -5.83 -17.86 -12.02
C ARG A 183 -6.13 -18.88 -10.91
N SER A 184 -7.35 -19.42 -10.89
CA SER A 184 -7.79 -20.39 -9.89
C SER A 184 -7.26 -21.82 -10.15
N ASP A 185 -6.98 -22.15 -11.41
CA ASP A 185 -6.64 -23.51 -11.88
C ASP A 185 -5.18 -23.70 -12.37
N GLY A 186 -4.34 -22.66 -12.28
CA GLY A 186 -3.02 -22.62 -12.92
C GLY A 186 -2.03 -23.69 -12.45
N ALA A 187 -1.57 -24.54 -13.40
CA ALA A 187 -0.55 -25.55 -13.22
C ALA A 187 0.89 -24.98 -13.15
N THR A 188 1.76 -25.68 -12.41
CA THR A 188 3.17 -25.38 -12.20
C THR A 188 4.02 -25.51 -13.45
N VAL A 189 4.84 -24.50 -13.74
CA VAL A 189 6.04 -24.64 -14.55
C VAL A 189 7.17 -24.04 -13.74
N LEU A 190 8.00 -24.91 -13.16
CA LEU A 190 9.14 -24.65 -12.27
C LEU A 190 8.74 -24.45 -10.79
N GLY A 191 9.18 -25.37 -9.93
CA GLY A 191 8.85 -25.47 -8.51
C GLY A 191 9.47 -24.40 -7.60
N SER A 192 9.41 -23.13 -7.99
CA SER A 192 9.71 -21.98 -7.12
C SER A 192 8.44 -21.19 -6.82
N GLN A 193 8.19 -20.84 -5.55
CA GLN A 193 7.46 -19.62 -5.22
C GLN A 193 8.33 -18.45 -5.76
N PRO A 194 7.87 -17.47 -6.56
CA PRO A 194 6.53 -17.12 -7.09
C PRO A 194 6.22 -17.67 -8.50
N THR A 195 4.98 -17.51 -8.97
CA THR A 195 4.58 -18.02 -10.31
C THR A 195 4.74 -16.99 -11.42
N PHE A 196 5.02 -17.47 -12.63
CA PHE A 196 5.09 -16.63 -13.82
C PHE A 196 3.78 -15.85 -14.08
N LEU A 197 2.63 -16.53 -13.96
CA LEU A 197 1.31 -15.91 -14.13
C LEU A 197 1.07 -14.82 -13.07
N GLY A 198 1.55 -15.02 -11.83
CA GLY A 198 1.47 -14.01 -10.79
C GLY A 198 2.31 -12.77 -11.09
N TYR A 199 3.49 -12.90 -11.70
CA TYR A 199 4.25 -11.74 -12.18
C TYR A 199 3.54 -11.01 -13.33
N LEU A 200 2.87 -11.74 -14.23
CA LEU A 200 2.00 -11.13 -15.23
C LEU A 200 0.85 -10.36 -14.56
N GLN A 201 0.21 -10.93 -13.54
CA GLN A 201 -0.84 -10.26 -12.78
C GLN A 201 -0.34 -8.96 -12.15
N PHE A 202 0.83 -8.99 -11.51
CA PHE A 202 1.49 -7.80 -10.98
C PHE A 202 1.65 -6.73 -12.06
N VAL A 203 2.19 -7.09 -13.24
CA VAL A 203 2.36 -6.14 -14.35
C VAL A 203 1.01 -5.62 -14.86
N LEU A 204 0.01 -6.48 -15.02
CA LEU A 204 -1.32 -6.10 -15.51
C LEU A 204 -2.05 -5.14 -14.55
N HIS A 205 -1.90 -5.33 -13.23
CA HIS A 205 -2.47 -4.41 -12.23
C HIS A 205 -1.91 -2.99 -12.34
N ASN A 206 -0.71 -2.81 -12.90
CA ASN A 206 -0.15 -1.48 -13.15
C ASN A 206 -0.88 -0.71 -14.25
N PHE A 207 -1.75 -1.35 -15.04
CA PHE A 207 -2.58 -0.70 -16.06
C PHE A 207 -4.01 -0.41 -15.59
N ASN A 208 -4.35 -0.78 -14.36
CA ASN A 208 -5.65 -0.49 -13.77
C ASN A 208 -5.65 0.88 -13.06
N HIS A 209 -6.85 1.42 -12.87
CA HIS A 209 -7.05 2.52 -11.92
C HIS A 209 -6.85 2.02 -10.48
N ARG A 210 -6.34 2.86 -9.58
CA ARG A 210 -6.09 2.49 -8.18
C ARG A 210 -7.36 2.14 -7.42
N HIS A 211 -8.48 2.81 -7.70
CA HIS A 211 -9.77 2.44 -7.10
C HIS A 211 -10.26 1.06 -7.54
N VAL A 212 -9.93 0.64 -8.76
CA VAL A 212 -10.26 -0.69 -9.29
C VAL A 212 -9.45 -1.75 -8.57
N ASN A 213 -8.14 -1.53 -8.41
CA ASN A 213 -7.27 -2.41 -7.61
C ASN A 213 -7.73 -2.49 -6.14
N ALA A 214 -8.15 -1.38 -5.53
CA ALA A 214 -8.70 -1.40 -4.18
C ALA A 214 -10.02 -2.19 -4.07
N ILE A 215 -10.90 -2.11 -5.06
CA ILE A 215 -12.12 -2.94 -5.12
C ILE A 215 -11.74 -4.42 -5.27
N ASP A 216 -10.77 -4.75 -6.13
CA ASP A 216 -10.28 -6.12 -6.28
C ASP A 216 -9.84 -6.70 -4.93
N TYR A 217 -8.95 -5.98 -4.25
CA TYR A 217 -8.45 -6.33 -2.93
C TYR A 217 -9.58 -6.59 -1.93
N LEU A 218 -10.50 -5.63 -1.78
CA LEU A 218 -11.60 -5.73 -0.81
C LEU A 218 -12.52 -6.91 -1.14
N THR A 219 -12.80 -7.16 -2.42
CA THR A 219 -13.65 -8.28 -2.84
C THR A 219 -12.98 -9.63 -2.66
N THR A 220 -11.70 -9.74 -3.04
CA THR A 220 -10.91 -10.97 -2.97
C THR A 220 -10.85 -11.48 -1.53
N TYR A 221 -10.47 -10.63 -0.57
CA TYR A 221 -10.31 -11.09 0.81
C TYR A 221 -11.60 -11.13 1.62
N SER A 222 -12.62 -10.33 1.27
CA SER A 222 -13.83 -10.30 2.11
C SER A 222 -14.89 -11.31 1.69
N ARG A 223 -15.04 -11.64 0.40
CA ARG A 223 -16.25 -12.32 -0.13
C ARG A 223 -16.56 -13.67 0.53
N GLN A 224 -15.55 -14.53 0.69
CA GLN A 224 -15.70 -15.91 1.18
C GLN A 224 -14.94 -16.15 2.49
N SER A 225 -14.77 -15.10 3.28
CA SER A 225 -14.08 -15.15 4.57
C SER A 225 -15.06 -14.91 5.73
N GLU A 226 -14.80 -15.53 6.87
CA GLU A 226 -15.47 -15.25 8.14
C GLU A 226 -15.15 -13.83 8.66
N ARG A 227 -14.06 -13.23 8.17
CA ARG A 227 -13.67 -11.84 8.41
C ARG A 227 -13.82 -11.00 7.15
N LYS A 228 -14.26 -9.75 7.30
CA LYS A 228 -14.33 -8.77 6.19
C LYS A 228 -13.28 -7.70 6.41
N ILE A 229 -12.56 -7.28 5.36
CA ILE A 229 -11.59 -6.19 5.51
C ILE A 229 -12.36 -4.88 5.71
N ASP A 230 -12.37 -4.35 6.93
CA ASP A 230 -13.10 -3.13 7.24
C ASP A 230 -12.29 -1.87 6.88
N LEU A 231 -10.96 -1.95 6.97
CA LEU A 231 -10.03 -0.89 6.61
C LEU A 231 -8.74 -1.50 6.02
N VAL A 232 -8.23 -0.90 4.95
CA VAL A 232 -6.89 -1.17 4.42
C VAL A 232 -6.09 0.13 4.33
N VAL A 233 -4.81 0.06 4.71
CA VAL A 233 -3.92 1.22 4.78
C VAL A 233 -2.78 1.10 3.76
N PRO A 234 -3.02 1.50 2.49
CA PRO A 234 -1.99 1.45 1.46
C PRO A 234 -0.82 2.40 1.76
N SER A 235 0.40 1.88 1.62
CA SER A 235 1.66 2.59 1.78
C SER A 235 2.10 3.23 0.46
N MET A 236 2.27 4.55 0.44
CA MET A 236 2.93 5.24 -0.67
C MET A 236 4.42 5.34 -0.42
N VAL A 237 5.24 5.32 -1.48
CA VAL A 237 6.69 5.44 -1.37
C VAL A 237 7.21 6.45 -2.40
N ASP A 238 8.12 7.33 -1.96
CA ASP A 238 8.80 8.29 -2.84
C ASP A 238 10.18 7.75 -3.21
N TYR A 239 10.32 7.35 -4.48
CA TYR A 239 11.56 6.80 -5.03
C TYR A 239 12.38 7.81 -5.84
N ASP A 240 11.86 9.01 -6.09
CA ASP A 240 12.38 9.89 -7.14
C ASP A 240 13.85 10.28 -6.91
N TRP A 241 14.19 10.65 -5.68
CA TRP A 241 15.55 11.09 -5.33
C TRP A 241 16.55 9.95 -5.35
N TRP A 242 16.17 8.79 -4.81
CA TRP A 242 17.05 7.63 -4.68
C TRP A 242 17.25 6.89 -6.01
N LEU A 243 16.23 6.83 -6.86
CA LEU A 243 16.25 6.02 -8.08
C LEU A 243 16.35 6.83 -9.37
N ALA A 244 15.95 8.12 -9.35
CA ALA A 244 15.80 8.96 -10.54
C ALA A 244 16.35 10.39 -10.36
N HIS A 245 17.24 10.62 -9.39
CA HIS A 245 17.91 11.91 -9.18
C HIS A 245 16.94 13.09 -8.97
N GLY A 246 15.82 12.83 -8.29
CA GLY A 246 14.80 13.83 -7.99
C GLY A 246 13.83 14.09 -9.15
N LYS A 247 13.99 13.39 -10.29
CA LYS A 247 13.05 13.49 -11.40
C LYS A 247 11.74 12.81 -11.01
N PRO A 248 10.59 13.50 -11.12
CA PRO A 248 9.31 12.91 -10.77
C PRO A 248 8.88 11.85 -11.77
N THR A 249 7.99 10.98 -11.32
CA THR A 249 7.16 10.12 -12.19
C THR A 249 6.08 10.94 -12.90
N PRO A 250 5.44 10.43 -13.98
CA PRO A 250 4.39 11.16 -14.69
C PRO A 250 3.20 11.56 -13.81
N THR A 251 2.83 10.72 -12.84
CA THR A 251 1.90 11.13 -11.78
C THR A 251 2.73 11.65 -10.61
N SER A 252 2.62 12.95 -10.31
CA SER A 252 3.34 13.55 -9.19
C SER A 252 2.86 12.96 -7.85
N LEU A 253 3.69 12.99 -6.81
CA LEU A 253 3.28 12.52 -5.47
C LEU A 253 2.07 13.29 -4.93
N ALA A 254 1.96 14.59 -5.24
CA ALA A 254 0.80 15.39 -4.89
C ALA A 254 -0.48 14.86 -5.59
N ASP A 255 -0.41 14.61 -6.89
CA ASP A 255 -1.53 14.02 -7.63
C ASP A 255 -1.88 12.61 -7.14
N GLN A 256 -0.87 11.83 -6.74
CA GLN A 256 -1.09 10.51 -6.14
C GLN A 256 -1.88 10.64 -4.83
N VAL A 257 -1.51 11.59 -3.95
CA VAL A 257 -2.25 11.89 -2.70
C VAL A 257 -3.69 12.33 -2.99
N GLU A 258 -3.90 13.21 -3.97
CA GLU A 258 -5.25 13.68 -4.34
C GLU A 258 -6.13 12.53 -4.85
N VAL A 259 -5.60 11.65 -5.70
CA VAL A 259 -6.36 10.48 -6.16
C VAL A 259 -6.64 9.53 -5.00
N MET A 260 -5.67 9.23 -4.13
CA MET A 260 -5.90 8.36 -2.98
C MET A 260 -6.95 8.95 -2.02
N SER A 261 -6.98 10.27 -1.84
CA SER A 261 -8.06 10.95 -1.11
C SER A 261 -9.43 10.71 -1.75
N LYS A 262 -9.53 10.79 -3.09
CA LYS A 262 -10.75 10.47 -3.82
C LYS A 262 -11.13 9.00 -3.72
N VAL A 263 -10.16 8.08 -3.69
CA VAL A 263 -10.39 6.65 -3.42
C VAL A 263 -10.98 6.44 -2.02
N SER A 264 -10.43 7.10 -1.00
CA SER A 264 -10.96 7.06 0.38
C SER A 264 -12.42 7.50 0.43
N ILE A 265 -12.77 8.58 -0.25
CA ILE A 265 -14.14 9.10 -0.31
C ILE A 265 -15.05 8.12 -1.07
N LEU A 266 -14.63 7.70 -2.26
CA LEU A 266 -15.37 6.78 -3.12
C LEU A 266 -15.74 5.52 -2.35
N LEU A 267 -14.76 4.92 -1.66
CA LEU A 267 -14.89 3.64 -0.96
C LEU A 267 -15.39 3.78 0.49
N GLY A 268 -16.01 4.91 0.85
CA GLY A 268 -16.68 5.08 2.13
C GLY A 268 -15.75 4.97 3.34
N GLY A 269 -14.51 5.45 3.22
CA GLY A 269 -13.52 5.43 4.31
C GLY A 269 -12.90 4.06 4.60
N ARG A 270 -13.07 3.06 3.72
CA ARG A 270 -12.44 1.74 3.86
C ARG A 270 -10.97 1.67 3.40
N VAL A 271 -10.49 2.72 2.75
CA VAL A 271 -9.12 2.81 2.24
C VAL A 271 -8.54 4.15 2.67
N HIS A 272 -7.37 4.15 3.30
CA HIS A 272 -6.68 5.37 3.72
C HIS A 272 -5.17 5.24 3.59
N GLY A 273 -4.50 6.24 3.02
CA GLY A 273 -3.07 6.12 2.74
C GLY A 273 -2.15 6.37 3.95
N PHE A 274 -0.96 5.76 3.90
CA PHE A 274 0.24 6.30 4.53
C PHE A 274 0.99 7.20 3.54
N ALA A 275 1.31 8.41 3.98
CA ALA A 275 1.93 9.43 3.14
C ALA A 275 3.42 9.09 2.96
N PRO A 276 3.98 9.25 1.75
CA PRO A 276 5.38 8.96 1.52
C PRO A 276 6.24 10.07 2.13
N PHE A 277 7.29 9.71 2.86
CA PHE A 277 8.33 10.67 3.25
C PHE A 277 9.70 10.23 2.76
N CYS A 278 10.39 11.14 2.06
CA CYS A 278 11.76 10.94 1.59
C CYS A 278 12.68 11.97 2.24
N PRO A 279 13.59 11.57 3.16
CA PRO A 279 14.49 12.51 3.80
C PRO A 279 15.49 13.12 2.81
N PHE A 280 15.77 12.47 1.69
CA PHE A 280 16.60 13.06 0.64
C PHE A 280 15.86 14.23 -0.04
N ARG A 281 14.60 14.05 -0.46
CA ARG A 281 13.80 15.17 -0.99
C ARG A 281 13.73 16.31 0.03
N GLU A 282 13.40 16.00 1.28
CA GLU A 282 13.33 16.99 2.35
C GLU A 282 14.64 17.77 2.50
N ALA A 283 15.78 17.08 2.55
CA ALA A 283 17.10 17.69 2.69
C ALA A 283 17.49 18.57 1.50
N MET A 284 16.97 18.29 0.30
CA MET A 284 17.32 19.02 -0.92
C MET A 284 16.37 20.17 -1.24
N THR A 285 15.18 20.17 -0.64
CA THR A 285 14.12 21.15 -0.91
C THR A 285 13.83 22.06 0.28
N SER A 286 14.40 21.76 1.45
CA SER A 286 14.36 22.65 2.61
C SER A 286 15.26 23.87 2.39
N GLY A 287 14.69 25.06 2.59
CA GLY A 287 15.44 26.31 2.69
C GLY A 287 15.88 26.58 4.13
N SER A 288 16.64 27.65 4.33
CA SER A 288 17.06 28.06 5.68
C SER A 288 15.86 28.35 6.57
N GLY A 289 15.56 27.44 7.51
CA GLY A 289 14.45 27.57 8.45
C GLY A 289 13.06 27.24 7.88
N SER A 290 12.98 26.68 6.65
CA SER A 290 11.71 26.26 6.05
C SER A 290 11.61 24.73 5.94
N MET A 291 10.38 24.22 6.01
CA MET A 291 10.10 22.82 5.69
C MET A 291 10.39 22.57 4.19
N GLY A 292 10.89 21.38 3.88
CA GLY A 292 11.02 20.89 2.52
C GLY A 292 9.71 20.31 1.98
N GLU A 293 9.74 19.92 0.71
CA GLU A 293 8.58 19.43 -0.03
C GLU A 293 8.01 18.13 0.55
N SER A 294 8.85 17.23 1.09
CA SER A 294 8.38 15.96 1.63
C SER A 294 7.55 16.14 2.88
N LEU A 295 8.00 16.97 3.84
CA LEU A 295 7.23 17.24 5.04
C LEU A 295 5.95 18.03 4.73
N LEU A 296 6.01 18.98 3.78
CA LEU A 296 4.82 19.71 3.32
C LEU A 296 3.77 18.76 2.73
N LEU A 297 4.18 17.81 1.89
CA LEU A 297 3.26 16.81 1.33
C LEU A 297 2.66 15.91 2.42
N VAL A 298 3.47 15.45 3.38
CA VAL A 298 3.00 14.65 4.52
C VAL A 298 1.92 15.38 5.31
N LYS A 299 2.16 16.66 5.65
CA LYS A 299 1.20 17.49 6.37
C LYS A 299 -0.09 17.67 5.57
N HIS A 300 0.03 18.02 4.28
CA HIS A 300 -1.13 18.15 3.39
C HIS A 300 -1.97 16.87 3.35
N ALA A 301 -1.32 15.72 3.19
CA ALA A 301 -1.98 14.43 3.10
C ALA A 301 -2.76 14.08 4.38
N ILE A 302 -2.13 14.25 5.55
CA ILE A 302 -2.69 13.85 6.85
C ILE A 302 -3.73 14.85 7.34
N GLU A 303 -3.45 16.14 7.21
CA GLU A 303 -4.30 17.20 7.78
C GLU A 303 -5.53 17.47 6.92
N THR A 304 -5.48 17.21 5.61
CA THR A 304 -6.56 17.63 4.69
C THR A 304 -7.06 16.57 3.71
N ARG A 305 -6.36 15.44 3.55
CA ARG A 305 -6.67 14.40 2.54
C ARG A 305 -6.97 13.03 3.14
N GLY A 306 -7.16 12.96 4.45
CA GLY A 306 -7.58 11.75 5.14
C GLY A 306 -6.50 10.67 5.23
N PHE A 307 -5.22 10.99 5.05
CA PHE A 307 -4.16 10.01 5.29
C PHE A 307 -4.01 9.74 6.80
N ILE A 308 -3.68 8.49 7.16
CA ILE A 308 -3.65 8.03 8.57
C ILE A 308 -2.27 8.17 9.20
N GLY A 309 -1.21 8.19 8.41
CA GLY A 309 0.16 8.28 8.93
C GLY A 309 1.22 8.43 7.84
N VAL A 310 2.45 8.02 8.15
CA VAL A 310 3.61 8.19 7.27
C VAL A 310 4.27 6.85 6.96
N LYS A 311 4.66 6.63 5.70
CA LYS A 311 5.48 5.50 5.26
C LYS A 311 6.94 5.95 5.12
N LEU A 312 7.84 5.18 5.72
CA LEU A 312 9.28 5.28 5.54
C LEU A 312 9.83 4.04 4.83
N TYR A 313 10.82 4.24 3.96
CA TYR A 313 11.51 3.17 3.26
C TYR A 313 13.05 3.25 3.43
N PRO A 314 13.57 2.99 4.65
CA PRO A 314 15.01 3.01 4.93
C PRO A 314 15.91 2.27 3.93
N PRO A 315 15.53 1.09 3.36
CA PRO A 315 16.37 0.41 2.38
C PRO A 315 16.72 1.22 1.12
N MET A 316 16.04 2.35 0.88
CA MET A 316 16.41 3.29 -0.18
C MET A 316 17.72 4.02 0.05
N GLY A 317 18.22 4.11 1.29
CA GLY A 317 19.54 4.71 1.56
C GLY A 317 19.62 5.63 2.76
N PHE A 318 18.72 5.49 3.74
CA PHE A 318 18.79 6.28 4.98
C PHE A 318 18.45 5.41 6.19
N ALA A 319 19.08 5.70 7.33
CA ALA A 319 18.68 5.15 8.61
C ALA A 319 17.60 6.05 9.25
N PRO A 320 16.70 5.51 10.10
CA PRO A 320 15.77 6.33 10.87
C PRO A 320 16.50 7.33 11.80
N TRP A 321 17.69 6.99 12.29
CA TRP A 321 18.57 7.91 13.01
C TRP A 321 20.03 7.47 12.93
N GLY A 322 20.96 8.43 12.98
CA GLY A 322 22.40 8.18 13.05
C GLY A 322 23.07 8.10 11.68
N ASN A 323 22.58 8.88 10.72
CA ASN A 323 23.15 9.02 9.37
C ASN A 323 24.44 9.86 9.37
N THR A 324 24.58 10.80 10.31
CA THR A 324 25.76 11.66 10.46
C THR A 324 27.05 10.85 10.52
N GLY A 325 28.03 11.23 9.67
CA GLY A 325 29.35 10.58 9.61
C GLY A 325 29.42 9.27 8.82
N LYS A 326 28.30 8.76 8.29
CA LYS A 326 28.32 7.62 7.38
C LYS A 326 28.87 8.01 6.00
N THR A 327 29.54 7.08 5.35
CA THR A 327 30.15 7.26 4.02
C THR A 327 29.50 6.41 2.93
N VAL A 328 28.41 5.69 3.24
CA VAL A 328 27.72 4.75 2.33
C VAL A 328 27.24 5.38 1.01
N TRP A 329 27.09 6.70 0.96
CA TRP A 329 26.68 7.42 -0.26
C TRP A 329 27.85 7.78 -1.18
N GLN A 330 29.09 7.69 -0.70
CA GLN A 330 30.27 8.14 -1.44
C GLN A 330 30.54 7.24 -2.67
N GLY A 331 30.85 7.87 -3.81
CA GLY A 331 31.19 7.17 -5.05
C GLY A 331 30.02 6.46 -5.75
N LYS A 332 28.77 6.58 -5.24
CA LYS A 332 27.60 5.95 -5.85
C LYS A 332 27.10 6.78 -7.04
N ALA A 333 27.45 6.36 -8.26
CA ALA A 333 27.10 7.08 -9.49
C ALA A 333 25.59 7.27 -9.75
N THR A 334 24.73 6.46 -9.10
CA THR A 334 23.28 6.56 -9.26
C THR A 334 22.61 7.57 -8.34
N LEU A 335 23.39 8.22 -7.46
CA LEU A 335 22.90 9.27 -6.58
C LEU A 335 23.21 10.66 -7.14
N PRO A 336 22.39 11.68 -6.82
CA PRO A 336 22.73 13.08 -7.04
C PRO A 336 24.07 13.45 -6.40
N SER A 337 24.81 14.38 -7.03
CA SER A 337 26.10 14.88 -6.52
C SER A 337 26.01 15.45 -5.10
N ALA A 338 24.84 15.95 -4.69
CA ALA A 338 24.58 16.41 -3.33
C ALA A 338 24.80 15.31 -2.27
N ALA A 339 24.62 14.03 -2.62
CA ALA A 339 24.86 12.91 -1.71
C ALA A 339 26.36 12.69 -1.41
N ALA A 340 27.26 13.27 -2.22
CA ALA A 340 28.70 13.26 -1.97
C ALA A 340 29.14 14.33 -0.95
N ASN A 341 28.23 15.23 -0.52
CA ASN A 341 28.55 16.23 0.49
C ASN A 341 28.85 15.52 1.84
N PRO A 342 29.98 15.81 2.52
CA PRO A 342 30.30 15.22 3.82
C PRO A 342 29.21 15.39 4.89
N ASP A 343 28.41 16.46 4.80
CA ASP A 343 27.29 16.75 5.71
C ASP A 343 25.96 16.09 5.28
N PHE A 344 25.94 15.32 4.17
CA PHE A 344 24.70 14.74 3.66
C PHE A 344 23.97 13.88 4.70
N GLY A 345 24.71 13.06 5.46
CA GLY A 345 24.14 12.28 6.57
C GLY A 345 23.53 13.15 7.67
N GLY A 346 24.15 14.29 8.00
CA GLY A 346 23.60 15.25 8.97
C GLY A 346 22.29 15.86 8.51
N ARG A 347 22.17 16.15 7.21
CA ARG A 347 20.93 16.66 6.60
C ARG A 347 19.81 15.61 6.60
N LEU A 348 20.14 14.34 6.37
CA LEU A 348 19.16 13.25 6.49
C LEU A 348 18.66 13.12 7.93
N ASP A 349 19.55 13.19 8.93
CA ASP A 349 19.14 13.19 10.35
C ASP A 349 18.26 14.40 10.68
N ALA A 350 18.58 15.60 10.17
CA ALA A 350 17.75 16.79 10.36
C ALA A 350 16.35 16.64 9.73
N ALA A 351 16.25 16.09 8.52
CA ALA A 351 14.98 15.79 7.87
C ALA A 351 14.14 14.78 8.67
N MET A 352 14.76 13.69 9.12
CA MET A 352 14.10 12.68 9.96
C MET A 352 13.65 13.25 11.30
N GLN A 353 14.46 14.11 11.92
CA GLN A 353 14.09 14.82 13.15
C GLN A 353 12.82 15.66 12.96
N SER A 354 12.74 16.45 11.89
CA SER A 354 11.56 17.28 11.60
C SER A 354 10.30 16.42 11.44
N LEU A 355 10.40 15.30 10.72
CA LEU A 355 9.30 14.35 10.60
C LEU A 355 8.89 13.78 11.96
N PHE A 356 9.84 13.27 12.75
CA PHE A 356 9.55 12.63 14.03
C PHE A 356 8.93 13.60 15.03
N GLN A 357 9.40 14.85 15.08
CA GLN A 357 8.80 15.90 15.89
C GLN A 357 7.35 16.18 15.47
N TYR A 358 7.09 16.27 14.17
CA TYR A 358 5.73 16.41 13.65
C TYR A 358 4.84 15.22 14.08
N CYS A 359 5.34 13.99 13.92
CA CYS A 359 4.59 12.79 14.24
C CYS A 359 4.23 12.69 15.72
N ILE A 360 5.18 12.99 16.61
CA ILE A 360 4.93 13.03 18.07
C ILE A 360 3.91 14.11 18.41
N ALA A 361 4.11 15.33 17.90
CA ALA A 361 3.25 16.47 18.24
C ALA A 361 1.79 16.28 17.78
N ASN A 362 1.57 15.52 16.71
CA ASN A 362 0.25 15.35 16.10
C ASN A 362 -0.35 13.95 16.28
N ASP A 363 0.27 13.09 17.10
CA ASP A 363 -0.15 11.70 17.30
C ASP A 363 -0.32 10.94 15.96
N VAL A 364 0.69 11.03 15.11
CA VAL A 364 0.71 10.43 13.77
C VAL A 364 1.58 9.16 13.79
N PRO A 365 1.04 7.98 13.42
CA PRO A 365 1.79 6.74 13.32
C PRO A 365 2.74 6.70 12.11
N ILE A 366 3.83 5.94 12.26
CA ILE A 366 4.82 5.70 11.21
C ILE A 366 4.86 4.22 10.88
N MET A 367 4.63 3.88 9.62
CA MET A 367 4.93 2.57 9.07
C MET A 367 6.34 2.61 8.50
N ALA A 368 7.26 1.79 9.02
CA ALA A 368 8.61 1.68 8.49
C ALA A 368 8.83 0.36 7.78
N HIS A 369 9.37 0.40 6.57
CA HIS A 369 9.94 -0.80 5.95
C HIS A 369 11.19 -1.22 6.72
N THR A 370 11.18 -2.40 7.34
CA THR A 370 12.31 -2.86 8.18
C THR A 370 13.01 -4.13 7.66
N ASN A 371 12.44 -4.74 6.62
CA ASN A 371 13.08 -5.87 5.95
C ASN A 371 14.36 -5.43 5.23
N HIS A 372 15.35 -6.33 5.19
CA HIS A 372 16.57 -6.20 4.43
C HIS A 372 16.34 -6.52 2.95
N SER A 373 15.58 -5.68 2.27
CA SER A 373 15.15 -5.95 0.89
C SER A 373 15.06 -4.70 0.03
N ASN A 374 14.98 -4.91 -1.29
CA ASN A 374 14.64 -3.91 -2.30
C ASN A 374 15.30 -2.53 -2.13
N GLY A 375 16.60 -2.49 -1.84
CA GLY A 375 17.43 -1.28 -1.85
C GLY A 375 18.35 -1.23 -3.07
N PRO A 376 18.73 -0.04 -3.57
CA PRO A 376 19.62 0.09 -4.73
C PRO A 376 21.06 -0.36 -4.47
N TYR A 377 21.43 -0.50 -3.19
CA TYR A 377 22.75 -0.96 -2.74
C TYR A 377 22.61 -1.82 -1.49
N GLU A 378 23.49 -2.80 -1.30
CA GLU A 378 23.43 -3.71 -0.16
C GLU A 378 23.58 -2.96 1.17
N GLU A 379 24.59 -2.10 1.27
CA GLU A 379 24.82 -1.22 2.43
C GLU A 379 23.66 -0.26 2.75
N PHE A 380 22.73 -0.04 1.81
CA PHE A 380 21.52 0.74 2.07
C PHE A 380 20.43 -0.09 2.72
N LYS A 381 20.29 -1.36 2.32
CA LYS A 381 19.34 -2.28 2.93
C LYS A 381 19.64 -2.45 4.42
N ASP A 382 20.92 -2.46 4.80
CA ASP A 382 21.38 -2.51 6.19
C ASP A 382 20.87 -1.34 7.06
N LEU A 383 20.58 -0.19 6.46
CA LEU A 383 20.11 1.00 7.18
C LEU A 383 18.70 0.84 7.76
N ALA A 384 17.97 -0.21 7.34
CA ALA A 384 16.68 -0.59 7.92
C ALA A 384 16.80 -1.33 9.27
N GLY A 385 18.02 -1.70 9.70
CA GLY A 385 18.25 -2.55 10.86
C GLY A 385 17.81 -1.97 12.22
N SER A 386 17.52 -2.87 13.15
CA SER A 386 17.02 -2.61 14.51
C SER A 386 17.86 -1.57 15.29
N LYS A 387 19.19 -1.61 15.17
CA LYS A 387 20.13 -0.69 15.85
C LYS A 387 19.84 0.80 15.60
N TYR A 388 19.38 1.15 14.41
CA TYR A 388 19.07 2.54 14.06
C TYR A 388 17.73 2.97 14.68
N TRP A 389 16.76 2.05 14.73
CA TRP A 389 15.50 2.25 15.43
C TRP A 389 15.69 2.36 16.94
N THR A 390 16.59 1.58 17.55
CA THR A 390 16.98 1.76 18.95
C THR A 390 17.40 3.19 19.24
N SER A 391 18.28 3.74 18.39
CA SER A 391 18.79 5.10 18.53
C SER A 391 17.69 6.15 18.33
N ALA A 392 16.82 5.95 17.34
CA ALA A 392 15.69 6.84 17.08
C ALA A 392 14.70 6.88 18.26
N LEU A 393 14.30 5.71 18.78
CA LEU A 393 13.35 5.61 19.89
C LEU A 393 13.91 6.17 21.21
N GLN A 394 15.22 6.04 21.43
CA GLN A 394 15.90 6.68 22.58
C GLN A 394 15.88 8.20 22.48
N LYS A 395 16.08 8.76 21.29
CA LYS A 395 16.12 10.20 21.07
C LYS A 395 14.73 10.83 21.02
N PHE A 396 13.77 10.15 20.39
CA PHE A 396 12.42 10.66 20.11
C PHE A 396 11.38 9.84 20.87
N LYS A 397 11.32 10.07 22.18
CA LYS A 397 10.36 9.39 23.06
C LYS A 397 8.92 9.70 22.61
N GLY A 398 8.09 8.67 22.58
CA GLY A 398 6.68 8.77 22.20
C GLY A 398 6.41 8.46 20.72
N LEU A 399 7.43 8.27 19.89
CA LEU A 399 7.26 7.79 18.51
C LEU A 399 6.39 6.53 18.48
N ARG A 400 5.40 6.53 17.58
CA ARG A 400 4.55 5.38 17.32
C ARG A 400 4.91 4.77 15.98
N VAL A 401 5.44 3.54 15.99
CA VAL A 401 6.08 2.93 14.82
C VAL A 401 5.62 1.48 14.63
N SER A 402 5.25 1.10 13.41
CA SER A 402 5.20 -0.31 12.98
C SER A 402 6.49 -0.69 12.26
N PHE A 403 7.14 -1.76 12.71
CA PHE A 403 8.24 -2.42 12.02
C PHE A 403 7.68 -3.38 10.96
N GLY A 404 7.68 -2.91 9.71
CA GLY A 404 7.14 -3.61 8.55
C GLY A 404 7.80 -4.94 8.26
N HIS A 405 6.98 -5.94 7.94
CA HIS A 405 7.40 -7.34 7.77
C HIS A 405 8.04 -7.92 9.03
N PHE A 406 7.89 -7.27 10.18
CA PHE A 406 8.64 -7.59 11.38
C PHE A 406 10.17 -7.72 11.15
N GLY A 407 10.70 -6.98 10.17
CA GLY A 407 12.12 -7.03 9.81
C GLY A 407 12.53 -8.12 8.81
N ASP A 408 11.61 -8.97 8.34
CA ASP A 408 11.94 -10.12 7.49
C ASP A 408 10.73 -10.67 6.72
N THR A 409 10.89 -10.95 5.43
CA THR A 409 9.83 -11.54 4.58
C THR A 409 9.92 -13.05 4.47
N ASP A 410 11.07 -13.63 4.81
CA ASP A 410 11.40 -15.04 4.59
C ASP A 410 11.68 -15.71 5.94
N LEU A 411 10.73 -15.53 6.88
CA LEU A 411 10.82 -16.01 8.26
C LEU A 411 11.27 -17.47 8.40
N GLU A 412 10.83 -18.29 7.45
CA GLU A 412 11.07 -19.72 7.39
C GLU A 412 12.53 -20.08 7.10
N ASP A 413 13.20 -19.26 6.28
CA ASP A 413 14.55 -19.49 5.80
C ASP A 413 15.58 -18.85 6.72
N HIS A 414 15.23 -17.69 7.31
CA HIS A 414 16.09 -16.96 8.24
C HIS A 414 15.82 -17.28 9.72
N HIS A 415 14.98 -18.29 10.02
CA HIS A 415 14.64 -18.72 11.38
C HIS A 415 14.18 -17.59 12.33
N ALA A 416 13.54 -16.56 11.76
CA ALA A 416 13.08 -15.37 12.45
C ALA A 416 14.15 -14.62 13.27
N GLU A 417 15.42 -14.64 12.85
CA GLU A 417 16.51 -13.93 13.54
C GLU A 417 16.28 -12.41 13.62
N ARG A 418 15.96 -11.76 12.50
CA ARG A 418 15.70 -10.31 12.45
C ARG A 418 14.44 -9.91 13.24
N PRO A 419 13.30 -10.62 13.14
CA PRO A 419 12.16 -10.41 14.04
C PRO A 419 12.53 -10.42 15.52
N ARG A 420 13.43 -11.30 15.97
CA ARG A 420 13.88 -11.33 17.37
C ARG A 420 14.67 -10.08 17.76
N GLU A 421 15.38 -9.43 16.84
CA GLU A 421 16.02 -8.16 17.12
C GLU A 421 15.01 -7.02 17.28
N PHE A 422 14.02 -6.94 16.38
CA PHE A 422 12.95 -5.95 16.48
C PHE A 422 12.05 -6.18 17.69
N LEU A 423 11.84 -7.44 18.08
CA LEU A 423 11.08 -7.81 19.27
C LEU A 423 11.67 -7.19 20.55
N LYS A 424 13.00 -7.04 20.64
CA LYS A 424 13.67 -6.36 21.77
C LYS A 424 13.32 -4.88 21.89
N LEU A 425 12.77 -4.27 20.83
CA LEU A 425 12.33 -2.87 20.82
C LEU A 425 10.85 -2.72 21.19
N ILE A 426 10.09 -3.81 21.25
CA ILE A 426 8.66 -3.83 21.55
C ILE A 426 8.45 -4.13 23.04
N THR A 427 7.95 -3.15 23.78
CA THR A 427 7.83 -3.22 25.24
C THR A 427 6.46 -2.72 25.72
N SER A 428 5.97 -3.26 26.83
CA SER A 428 4.72 -2.81 27.49
C SER A 428 4.96 -1.87 28.66
N ALA A 429 6.22 -1.72 29.11
CA ALA A 429 6.59 -0.90 30.25
C ALA A 429 6.29 0.60 30.01
N GLY A 430 5.50 1.20 30.90
CA GLY A 430 5.18 2.62 30.85
C GLY A 430 6.44 3.49 30.88
N GLY A 431 6.52 4.48 29.98
CA GLY A 431 7.67 5.39 29.87
C GLY A 431 8.91 4.80 29.18
N SER A 432 8.89 3.53 28.77
CA SER A 432 9.94 2.94 27.94
C SER A 432 9.92 3.50 26.52
N ASN A 433 11.08 3.47 25.85
CA ASN A 433 11.20 3.94 24.48
C ASN A 433 10.38 3.11 23.48
N GLY A 434 10.09 1.85 23.81
CA GLY A 434 9.37 0.88 22.96
C GLY A 434 7.85 0.82 23.17
N VAL A 435 7.29 1.61 24.11
CA VAL A 435 5.88 1.51 24.56
C VAL A 435 4.83 1.69 23.44
N ASN A 436 5.21 2.36 22.36
CA ASN A 436 4.36 2.68 21.21
C ASN A 436 4.84 1.98 19.92
N THR A 437 5.62 0.90 20.03
CA THR A 437 6.13 0.16 18.86
C THR A 437 5.33 -1.11 18.59
N TYR A 438 5.22 -1.44 17.32
CA TYR A 438 4.41 -2.51 16.76
C TYR A 438 5.19 -3.21 15.64
N ALA A 439 4.66 -4.32 15.15
CA ALA A 439 5.13 -4.99 13.93
C ALA A 439 3.93 -5.51 13.12
N ASP A 440 4.15 -5.77 11.83
CA ASP A 440 3.12 -6.35 10.97
C ASP A 440 3.60 -7.60 10.22
N SER A 441 2.64 -8.46 9.84
CA SER A 441 2.86 -9.73 9.16
C SER A 441 2.93 -9.63 7.63
N SER A 442 3.14 -8.42 7.11
CA SER A 442 3.06 -8.16 5.67
C SER A 442 4.09 -8.98 4.89
N TYR A 443 3.69 -9.51 3.74
CA TYR A 443 4.49 -10.41 2.91
C TYR A 443 5.01 -11.67 3.64
N PHE A 444 4.31 -12.21 4.64
CA PHE A 444 4.64 -13.55 5.19
C PHE A 444 4.11 -14.63 4.24
N ALA A 445 4.68 -14.70 3.03
CA ALA A 445 4.23 -15.54 1.93
C ALA A 445 4.19 -17.04 2.29
N GLY A 446 4.99 -17.46 3.27
CA GLY A 446 4.97 -18.80 3.85
C GLY A 446 3.59 -19.25 4.34
N VAL A 447 2.67 -18.33 4.68
CA VAL A 447 1.30 -18.70 5.06
C VAL A 447 0.55 -19.43 3.95
N LEU A 448 0.88 -19.14 2.68
CA LEU A 448 0.19 -19.70 1.51
C LEU A 448 0.61 -21.14 1.20
N GLY A 449 1.78 -21.57 1.69
CA GLY A 449 2.38 -22.87 1.40
C GLY A 449 2.73 -23.72 2.62
N ASN A 450 2.93 -23.10 3.78
CA ASN A 450 3.46 -23.75 4.98
C ASN A 450 2.89 -23.15 6.29
N GLN A 451 1.56 -23.13 6.39
CA GLN A 451 0.84 -22.60 7.57
C GLN A 451 1.34 -23.16 8.90
N LYS A 452 1.69 -24.46 8.96
CA LYS A 452 2.20 -25.07 10.21
C LYS A 452 3.53 -24.44 10.62
N LYS A 453 4.50 -24.30 9.71
CA LYS A 453 5.80 -23.71 10.05
C LYS A 453 5.66 -22.24 10.43
N ILE A 454 4.78 -21.49 9.76
CA ILE A 454 4.45 -20.12 10.17
C ILE A 454 3.84 -20.08 11.57
N ALA A 455 2.89 -20.97 11.89
CA ALA A 455 2.32 -21.06 13.23
C ALA A 455 3.40 -21.38 14.29
N ASP A 456 4.28 -22.34 14.03
CA ASP A 456 5.38 -22.72 14.93
C ASP A 456 6.33 -21.52 15.17
N ILE A 457 6.67 -20.76 14.12
CA ILE A 457 7.55 -19.57 14.22
C ILE A 457 6.86 -18.46 15.04
N LEU A 458 5.60 -18.16 14.74
CA LEU A 458 4.85 -17.13 15.46
C LEU A 458 4.67 -17.51 16.94
N GLN A 459 4.40 -18.78 17.25
CA GLN A 459 4.37 -19.29 18.63
C GLN A 459 5.69 -19.03 19.36
N GLN A 460 6.83 -19.28 18.70
CA GLN A 460 8.15 -19.01 19.29
C GLN A 460 8.38 -17.52 19.53
N LEU A 461 7.92 -16.65 18.63
CA LEU A 461 8.03 -15.19 18.79
C LEU A 461 7.12 -14.68 19.92
N TYR A 462 5.88 -15.18 20.02
CA TYR A 462 5.00 -14.85 21.14
C TYR A 462 5.59 -15.31 22.47
N ALA A 463 6.12 -16.54 22.55
CA ALA A 463 6.75 -17.06 23.75
C ALA A 463 8.03 -16.31 24.14
N ALA A 464 8.79 -15.80 23.15
CA ALA A 464 9.99 -15.01 23.39
C ALA A 464 9.69 -13.55 23.79
N SER A 465 8.46 -13.08 23.63
CA SER A 465 8.10 -11.69 23.93
C SER A 465 7.95 -11.43 25.43
N GLU A 466 8.56 -10.35 25.91
CA GLU A 466 8.47 -9.96 27.32
C GLU A 466 7.02 -9.72 27.73
N ASN A 467 6.59 -10.37 28.83
CA ASN A 467 5.20 -10.28 29.32
C ASN A 467 4.13 -10.54 28.23
N GLN A 468 4.46 -11.36 27.23
CA GLN A 468 3.59 -11.65 26.09
C GLN A 468 3.19 -10.40 25.27
N VAL A 469 3.97 -9.31 25.34
CA VAL A 469 3.64 -8.01 24.72
C VAL A 469 3.33 -8.12 23.24
N LEU A 470 3.95 -9.06 22.52
CA LEU A 470 3.75 -9.21 21.08
C LEU A 470 2.28 -9.53 20.73
N PHE A 471 1.53 -10.15 21.63
CA PHE A 471 0.09 -10.35 21.46
C PHE A 471 -0.67 -9.06 21.16
N GLU A 472 -0.26 -7.96 21.79
CA GLU A 472 -0.90 -6.65 21.68
C GLU A 472 -0.25 -5.77 20.60
N ARG A 473 0.79 -6.29 19.91
CA ARG A 473 1.68 -5.47 19.06
C ARG A 473 1.95 -6.03 17.67
N LEU A 474 1.68 -7.31 17.40
CA LEU A 474 1.72 -7.87 16.05
C LEU A 474 0.39 -7.63 15.34
N MET A 475 0.45 -7.15 14.10
CA MET A 475 -0.71 -6.75 13.31
C MET A 475 -0.77 -7.49 11.98
N TYR A 476 -1.99 -7.68 11.47
CA TYR A 476 -2.19 -8.16 10.13
C TYR A 476 -1.75 -7.12 9.09
N GLY A 477 -0.97 -7.60 8.12
CA GLY A 477 -0.56 -6.85 6.93
C GLY A 477 -0.42 -7.83 5.76
N THR A 478 -0.67 -7.36 4.54
CA THR A 478 -0.58 -8.21 3.33
C THR A 478 0.66 -7.94 2.49
N ASP A 479 1.08 -6.67 2.42
CA ASP A 479 1.91 -6.14 1.33
C ASP A 479 1.25 -6.39 -0.05
N TRP A 480 -0.08 -6.22 -0.11
CA TRP A 480 -0.84 -6.46 -1.34
C TRP A 480 -0.36 -5.58 -2.48
N THR A 481 -0.55 -6.04 -3.72
CA THR A 481 0.24 -5.72 -4.91
C THR A 481 1.58 -6.44 -4.92
N MET A 482 2.44 -6.26 -3.91
CA MET A 482 3.76 -6.89 -3.93
C MET A 482 3.68 -8.42 -3.85
N ILE A 483 2.71 -8.95 -3.09
CA ILE A 483 2.50 -10.39 -2.89
C ILE A 483 1.71 -11.09 -4.02
N LEU A 484 1.16 -10.35 -4.99
CA LEU A 484 0.42 -10.91 -6.13
C LEU A 484 1.16 -12.00 -6.94
N PRO A 485 2.50 -11.96 -7.07
CA PRO A 485 3.24 -13.04 -7.72
C PRO A 485 3.10 -14.41 -7.06
N GLN A 486 2.75 -14.45 -5.76
CA GLN A 486 2.63 -15.68 -4.98
C GLN A 486 1.42 -16.49 -5.41
N ARG A 487 1.56 -17.82 -5.33
CA ARG A 487 0.46 -18.74 -5.66
C ARG A 487 -0.60 -18.70 -4.56
N HIS A 488 -1.86 -18.82 -4.94
CA HIS A 488 -3.00 -18.85 -4.02
C HIS A 488 -3.15 -17.59 -3.16
N VAL A 489 -2.66 -16.45 -3.65
CA VAL A 489 -2.67 -15.18 -2.93
C VAL A 489 -4.07 -14.77 -2.46
N GLU A 490 -5.14 -15.23 -3.12
CA GLU A 490 -6.53 -15.04 -2.70
C GLU A 490 -6.87 -15.66 -1.34
N ARG A 491 -6.13 -16.67 -0.90
CA ARG A 491 -6.30 -17.35 0.39
C ARG A 491 -5.53 -16.71 1.53
N TYR A 492 -4.73 -15.66 1.29
CA TYR A 492 -3.83 -15.11 2.31
C TYR A 492 -4.54 -14.77 3.63
N LEU A 493 -5.73 -14.15 3.57
CA LEU A 493 -6.52 -13.86 4.77
C LEU A 493 -7.01 -15.14 5.46
N SER A 494 -7.60 -16.09 4.73
CA SER A 494 -8.14 -17.33 5.31
C SER A 494 -7.03 -18.21 5.89
N ASP A 495 -5.90 -18.32 5.20
CA ASP A 495 -4.75 -19.10 5.65
C ASP A 495 -4.15 -18.48 6.93
N PHE A 496 -4.16 -17.14 7.08
CA PHE A 496 -3.77 -16.49 8.34
C PHE A 496 -4.77 -16.70 9.47
N ILE A 497 -6.07 -16.74 9.16
CA ILE A 497 -7.12 -17.05 10.14
C ILE A 497 -6.86 -18.44 10.72
N ASP A 498 -6.61 -19.43 9.85
CA ASP A 498 -6.30 -20.81 10.25
C ASP A 498 -5.01 -20.89 11.10
N VAL A 499 -3.98 -20.13 10.74
CA VAL A 499 -2.75 -20.00 11.56
C VAL A 499 -3.08 -19.46 12.95
N MET A 500 -3.85 -18.38 13.07
CA MET A 500 -4.17 -17.79 14.39
C MET A 500 -5.01 -18.75 15.24
N HIS A 501 -6.00 -19.43 14.65
CA HIS A 501 -6.79 -20.45 15.35
C HIS A 501 -5.94 -21.62 15.84
N ARG A 502 -4.97 -22.09 15.04
CA ARG A 502 -4.03 -23.12 15.44
C ARG A 502 -3.21 -22.69 16.65
N ILE A 503 -2.68 -21.46 16.64
CA ILE A 503 -1.90 -20.93 17.75
C ILE A 503 -2.73 -20.86 19.03
N GLU A 504 -3.99 -20.40 18.94
CA GLU A 504 -4.91 -20.34 20.08
C GLU A 504 -5.22 -21.73 20.66
N ALA A 505 -5.45 -22.71 19.80
CA ALA A 505 -5.75 -24.08 20.22
C ALA A 505 -4.56 -24.74 20.95
N ASP A 506 -3.34 -24.52 20.47
CA ASP A 506 -2.12 -25.12 21.02
C ASP A 506 -1.65 -24.44 22.33
N GLN A 507 -2.04 -23.18 22.57
CA GLN A 507 -1.63 -22.41 23.74
C GLN A 507 -2.85 -21.84 24.49
N PRO A 508 -3.67 -22.66 25.16
CA PRO A 508 -4.84 -22.15 25.86
C PRO A 508 -4.47 -21.15 26.97
N GLY A 509 -3.27 -21.23 27.59
CA GLY A 509 -2.77 -20.33 28.65
C GLY A 509 -2.66 -18.84 28.31
N ILE A 510 -2.97 -18.49 27.07
CA ILE A 510 -3.31 -17.17 26.53
C ILE A 510 -4.56 -16.53 27.22
N VAL A 511 -5.28 -17.25 28.10
CA VAL A 511 -6.61 -16.87 28.64
C VAL A 511 -6.71 -15.55 29.45
N THR A 512 -5.63 -14.98 30.02
CA THR A 512 -5.74 -13.73 30.80
C THR A 512 -5.75 -12.47 29.91
N ARG A 513 -6.52 -12.50 28.82
CA ARG A 513 -6.51 -11.44 27.80
C ARG A 513 -7.88 -10.81 27.65
N LYS A 514 -7.88 -9.52 27.27
CA LYS A 514 -9.12 -8.76 27.00
C LYS A 514 -9.84 -9.24 25.73
N THR A 515 -9.15 -9.95 24.85
CA THR A 515 -9.69 -10.49 23.60
C THR A 515 -8.92 -11.74 23.14
N THR A 516 -9.39 -12.37 22.06
CA THR A 516 -8.72 -13.51 21.40
C THR A 516 -7.50 -13.03 20.59
N LEU A 517 -6.53 -13.91 20.33
CA LEU A 517 -5.37 -13.63 19.47
C LEU A 517 -5.79 -13.21 18.07
N SER A 518 -6.77 -13.92 17.51
CA SER A 518 -7.35 -13.61 16.22
C SER A 518 -7.86 -12.16 16.20
N ASN A 519 -8.63 -11.72 17.20
CA ASN A 519 -9.14 -10.35 17.26
C ASN A 519 -8.06 -9.28 17.51
N ALA A 520 -7.06 -9.59 18.33
CA ALA A 520 -5.93 -8.69 18.56
C ALA A 520 -5.15 -8.45 17.28
N PHE A 521 -4.70 -9.53 16.63
CA PHE A 521 -3.88 -9.53 15.42
C PHE A 521 -4.58 -8.87 14.23
N PHE A 522 -5.83 -9.24 13.97
CA PHE A 522 -6.54 -8.75 12.78
C PHE A 522 -7.07 -7.32 12.92
N GLY A 523 -7.34 -6.81 14.13
CA GLY A 523 -8.07 -5.54 14.26
C GLY A 523 -7.66 -4.65 15.41
N GLN A 524 -7.60 -5.17 16.64
CA GLN A 524 -7.46 -4.30 17.82
C GLN A 524 -6.08 -3.66 17.92
N ASN A 525 -5.01 -4.42 17.62
CA ASN A 525 -3.64 -3.90 17.65
C ASN A 525 -3.47 -2.80 16.60
N ALA A 526 -4.02 -3.02 15.41
CA ALA A 526 -4.06 -2.05 14.32
C ALA A 526 -4.83 -0.78 14.72
N ALA A 527 -6.00 -0.90 15.34
CA ALA A 527 -6.78 0.27 15.79
C ALA A 527 -6.04 1.12 16.83
N GLN A 528 -5.27 0.48 17.73
CA GLN A 528 -4.43 1.18 18.71
C GLN A 528 -3.23 1.86 18.04
N TYR A 529 -2.50 1.13 17.20
CA TYR A 529 -1.36 1.66 16.44
C TYR A 529 -1.77 2.83 15.55
N LEU A 530 -2.87 2.72 14.83
CA LEU A 530 -3.34 3.76 13.94
C LEU A 530 -4.01 4.93 14.68
N GLY A 531 -4.22 4.84 16.00
CA GLY A 531 -4.89 5.89 16.78
C GLY A 531 -6.35 6.10 16.40
N LEU A 532 -7.07 5.00 16.13
CA LEU A 532 -8.44 5.01 15.57
C LEU A 532 -9.56 4.99 16.60
N THR A 533 -9.23 4.78 17.88
CA THR A 533 -10.20 4.82 18.98
C THR A 533 -10.76 6.23 19.15
N ALA A 534 -12.06 6.34 19.49
CA ALA A 534 -12.73 7.61 19.71
C ALA A 534 -11.94 8.57 20.63
N GLY A 535 -11.94 9.85 20.27
CA GLY A 535 -11.25 10.91 21.01
C GLY A 535 -9.73 11.00 20.78
N LYS A 536 -9.10 10.09 20.04
CA LYS A 536 -7.69 10.24 19.63
C LYS A 536 -7.55 11.31 18.53
N PRO A 537 -6.44 12.06 18.48
CA PRO A 537 -6.24 13.09 17.46
C PRO A 537 -6.35 12.56 16.02
N ASN A 538 -5.82 11.36 15.75
CA ASN A 538 -5.91 10.78 14.41
C ASN A 538 -7.34 10.41 14.02
N ARG A 539 -8.11 9.83 14.95
CA ARG A 539 -9.53 9.58 14.78
C ARG A 539 -10.32 10.87 14.48
N GLN A 540 -10.06 11.95 15.23
CA GLN A 540 -10.71 13.25 15.01
C GLN A 540 -10.41 13.84 13.62
N ARG A 541 -9.18 13.69 13.12
CA ARG A 541 -8.83 14.12 11.75
C ARG A 541 -9.66 13.39 10.70
N LEU A 542 -9.84 12.08 10.85
CA LEU A 542 -10.66 11.28 9.92
C LEU A 542 -12.14 11.67 10.01
N GLU A 543 -12.68 11.89 11.21
CA GLU A 543 -14.06 12.36 11.41
C GLU A 543 -14.29 13.73 10.75
N HIS A 544 -13.32 14.65 10.86
CA HIS A 544 -13.36 15.93 10.17
C HIS A 544 -13.33 15.76 8.65
N PHE A 545 -12.41 14.92 8.14
CA PHE A 545 -12.31 14.60 6.72
C PHE A 545 -13.62 14.00 6.17
N TYR A 546 -14.24 13.07 6.91
CA TYR A 546 -15.51 12.47 6.51
C TYR A 546 -16.66 13.47 6.52
N THR A 547 -16.75 14.30 7.56
CA THR A 547 -17.74 15.37 7.65
C THR A 547 -17.61 16.33 6.46
N ALA A 548 -16.39 16.78 6.16
CA ALA A 548 -16.12 17.71 5.07
C ALA A 548 -16.46 17.11 3.69
N ASN A 549 -16.27 15.80 3.51
CA ASN A 549 -16.50 15.10 2.25
C ASN A 549 -17.83 14.32 2.20
N LYS A 550 -18.69 14.46 3.21
CA LYS A 550 -19.98 13.76 3.35
C LYS A 550 -19.86 12.23 3.26
N VAL A 551 -18.76 11.70 3.76
CA VAL A 551 -18.56 10.24 3.90
C VAL A 551 -19.33 9.79 5.15
N PRO A 552 -20.23 8.79 5.06
CA PRO A 552 -20.94 8.25 6.22
C PRO A 552 -19.94 7.56 7.13
N GLU A 553 -20.33 7.41 8.39
CA GLU A 553 -19.51 6.71 9.36
C GLU A 553 -19.21 5.26 8.89
N PRO A 554 -17.93 4.90 8.65
CA PRO A 554 -17.56 3.57 8.19
C PRO A 554 -17.83 2.49 9.25
N ASP A 555 -18.02 1.24 8.83
CA ASP A 555 -18.27 0.12 9.75
C ASP A 555 -17.12 -0.09 10.74
N TRP A 556 -15.87 0.08 10.33
CA TRP A 556 -14.73 -0.02 11.25
C TRP A 556 -14.82 1.01 12.38
N MET A 557 -15.36 2.21 12.10
CA MET A 557 -15.59 3.25 13.11
C MET A 557 -16.63 2.78 14.12
N ARG A 558 -17.75 2.23 13.63
CA ARG A 558 -18.84 1.68 14.45
C ARG A 558 -18.41 0.48 15.30
N LYS A 559 -17.53 -0.38 14.76
CA LYS A 559 -16.97 -1.54 15.49
C LYS A 559 -16.06 -1.13 16.65
N LEU A 560 -15.50 0.08 16.62
CA LEU A 560 -14.58 0.58 17.64
C LEU A 560 -15.27 1.36 18.78
N GLY A 561 -16.56 1.68 18.63
CA GLY A 561 -17.29 2.56 19.55
C GLY A 561 -17.10 4.01 19.16
#